data_AF-G5J1N3-F1
#
_entry.id   AF-G5J1N3-F1
#
_cell.length_a   1.000
_cell.length_b   1.000
_cell.length_c   1.000
_cell.angle_alpha   90.00
_cell.angle_beta   90.00
_cell.angle_gamma   90.00
#
_symmetry.space_group_name_H-M   'P 1'
#
loop_
_entity.id
_entity.type
_entity.pdbx_description
1 polymer ?
#
loop_
_entity_poly.entity_id
_entity_poly.type
_entity_poly.pdbx_seq_one_letter_code
_entity_poly.pdbx_strand_id
1 'polypeptide(L)' 'MLGLETVGLTQQGLFLMALGLGDRLSELSNGNYTLPEILKRRDALHQLINPTGLGGFKVLIQGKEIDKNKPLKGLRENI' A
#
# COMPACT_ATOMS: atom_id res chain seq x y z
N MET A 1 -16.29 0.41 25.49
CA MET A 1 -15.21 0.13 24.51
C MET A 1 -15.87 -0.53 23.29
N LEU A 2 -15.55 -0.11 22.06
CA LEU A 2 -16.30 -0.46 20.83
C LEU A 2 -16.11 -1.92 20.33
N GLY A 3 -15.38 -2.77 21.08
CA GLY A 3 -15.17 -4.19 20.72
C GLY A 3 -14.23 -4.42 19.53
N LEU A 4 -13.42 -3.42 19.15
CA LEU A 4 -12.44 -3.53 18.08
C LEU A 4 -11.11 -4.07 18.63
N GLU A 5 -10.51 -5.01 17.90
CA GLU A 5 -9.13 -5.45 18.13
C GLU A 5 -8.18 -4.85 17.08
N THR A 6 -6.95 -4.58 17.48
CA THR A 6 -5.89 -4.21 16.53
C THR A 6 -5.50 -5.44 15.73
N VAL A 7 -5.71 -5.37 14.42
CA VAL A 7 -5.38 -6.45 13.47
C VAL A 7 -3.94 -6.31 13.00
N GLY A 8 -3.44 -5.08 12.87
CA GLY A 8 -2.06 -4.84 12.51
C GLY A 8 -1.69 -3.36 12.47
N LEU A 9 -0.39 -3.10 12.49
CA LEU A 9 0.21 -1.79 12.35
C LEU A 9 1.41 -1.94 11.41
N THR A 10 1.43 -1.18 10.32
CA THR A 10 2.52 -1.24 9.33
C THR A 10 2.88 0.15 8.82
N GLN A 11 3.96 0.26 8.05
CA GLN A 11 4.29 1.48 7.31
C GLN A 11 3.47 1.54 6.02
N GLN A 12 3.05 2.73 5.62
CA GLN A 12 2.24 2.96 4.42
C GLN A 12 2.94 2.43 3.17
N GLY A 13 4.25 2.64 3.04
CA GLY A 13 5.02 2.14 1.90
C GLY A 13 4.91 0.63 1.76
N LEU A 14 5.12 -0.11 2.86
CA LEU A 14 5.00 -1.56 2.91
C LEU A 14 3.57 -2.02 2.62
N PHE A 15 2.59 -1.35 3.23
CA PHE A 15 1.17 -1.64 3.03
C PHE A 15 0.75 -1.54 1.55
N LEU A 16 1.10 -0.43 0.90
CA LEU A 16 0.75 -0.19 -0.50
C LEU A 16 1.50 -1.13 -1.46
N MET A 17 2.78 -1.42 -1.18
CA MET A 17 3.53 -2.41 -1.96
C MET A 17 2.89 -3.78 -1.88
N ALA A 18 2.56 -4.24 -0.67
CA ALA A 18 1.89 -5.52 -0.46
C ALA A 18 0.51 -5.57 -1.15
N LEU A 19 -0.20 -4.44 -1.29
CA LEU A 19 -1.48 -4.38 -2.01
C LEU A 19 -1.34 -4.44 -3.54
N GLY A 20 -0.15 -4.23 -4.11
CA GLY A 20 0.09 -4.29 -5.56
C GLY A 20 0.40 -2.95 -6.21
N LEU A 21 0.89 -1.96 -5.47
CA LEU A 21 1.31 -0.68 -6.07
C LEU A 21 2.43 -0.86 -7.12
N GLY A 22 3.30 -1.86 -6.92
CA GLY A 22 4.35 -2.21 -7.87
C GLY A 22 3.81 -2.69 -9.22
N ASP A 23 2.76 -3.51 -9.20
CA ASP A 23 2.09 -3.97 -10.42
C ASP A 23 1.52 -2.78 -11.21
N ARG A 24 0.87 -1.85 -10.48
CA ARG A 24 0.33 -0.62 -11.07
C ARG A 24 1.40 0.27 -11.69
N LEU A 25 2.58 0.36 -11.07
CA LEU A 25 3.72 1.11 -11.61
C LEU A 25 4.21 0.50 -12.94
N SER A 26 4.23 -0.83 -13.04
CA SER A 26 4.61 -1.56 -14.26
C SER A 26 3.61 -1.30 -15.40
N GLU A 27 2.32 -1.40 -15.10
CA GLU A 27 1.23 -1.22 -16.07
C GLU A 27 1.18 0.18 -16.71
N LEU A 28 1.70 1.21 -16.04
CA LEU A 28 1.73 2.58 -16.59
C LEU A 28 2.50 2.67 -17.92
N SER A 29 3.35 1.69 -18.22
CA SER A 29 4.15 1.67 -19.45
C SER A 29 3.43 1.03 -20.65
N ASN A 30 2.21 0.51 -20.49
CA ASN A 30 1.49 -0.28 -21.51
C ASN A 30 0.78 0.56 -22.60
N GLY A 31 1.28 1.76 -22.91
CA GLY A 31 0.89 2.52 -24.12
C GLY A 31 -0.43 3.31 -24.06
N ASN A 32 -1.15 3.32 -22.94
CA ASN A 32 -2.42 4.05 -22.79
C ASN A 32 -2.26 5.54 -22.42
N TYR A 33 -1.03 6.02 -22.23
CA TYR A 33 -0.73 7.35 -21.71
C TYR A 33 0.39 8.01 -22.50
N THR A 34 0.32 9.34 -22.58
CA THR A 34 1.43 10.14 -23.09
C THR A 34 2.62 10.09 -22.12
N LEU A 35 3.83 10.33 -22.63
CA LEU A 35 5.04 10.33 -21.78
C LEU A 35 4.93 11.27 -20.55
N PRO A 36 4.45 12.53 -20.67
CA PRO A 36 4.27 13.40 -19.51
C PRO A 36 3.31 12.82 -18.45
N GLU A 37 2.24 12.15 -18.87
CA GLU A 37 1.30 11.51 -17.95
C GLU A 37 1.92 10.30 -17.23
N ILE A 38 2.71 9.50 -17.94
CA ILE A 38 3.45 8.38 -17.36
C ILE A 38 4.39 8.90 -16.26
N LEU A 39 5.16 9.95 -16.54
CA LEU A 39 6.09 10.54 -15.59
C LEU A 39 5.37 11.11 -14.35
N LYS A 40 4.30 11.89 -14.56
CA LYS A 40 3.51 12.46 -13.46
C LYS A 40 2.91 11.38 -12.56
N ARG A 41 2.39 10.29 -13.16
CA ARG A 41 1.79 9.19 -12.40
C ARG A 41 2.84 8.37 -11.65
N ARG A 42 3.97 8.08 -12.30
CA ARG A 42 5.11 7.41 -11.65
C ARG A 42 5.59 8.20 -10.44
N ASP A 43 5.78 9.50 -10.59
CA ASP A 43 6.18 10.38 -9.48
C ASP A 43 5.19 10.33 -8.30
N ALA A 44 3.90 10.48 -8.59
CA ALA A 44 2.86 10.40 -7.55
C ALA A 44 2.87 9.05 -6.81
N LEU A 45 3.01 7.93 -7.53
CA LEU A 45 3.07 6.61 -6.91
C LEU A 45 4.37 6.41 -6.10
N HIS A 46 5.51 6.93 -6.55
CA HIS A 46 6.75 6.89 -5.77
C HIS A 46 6.66 7.72 -4.48
N GLN A 47 6.02 8.89 -4.51
CA GLN A 47 5.83 9.71 -3.32
C GLN A 47 5.03 8.98 -2.22
N LEU A 48 4.05 8.16 -2.60
CA LEU A 48 3.24 7.38 -1.65
C LEU A 48 4.04 6.31 -0.89
N ILE A 49 5.16 5.85 -1.45
CA ILE A 49 6.01 4.80 -0.85
C ILE A 49 7.36 5.32 -0.36
N ASN A 50 7.67 6.60 -0.57
CA ASN A 50 8.91 7.19 -0.11
C ASN A 50 8.98 7.14 1.44
N PRO A 51 9.94 6.40 2.03
CA PRO A 51 10.03 6.24 3.49
C PRO A 51 10.35 7.54 4.24
N THR A 52 10.97 8.53 3.57
CA THR A 52 11.22 9.86 4.17
C THR A 52 10.04 10.82 3.98
N GLY A 53 8.98 10.38 3.30
CA GLY A 53 7.75 11.12 3.05
C GLY A 53 6.52 10.33 3.50
N LEU A 54 5.50 10.27 2.65
CA LEU A 54 4.23 9.61 2.97
C LEU A 54 4.39 8.10 3.25
N GLY A 55 5.37 7.45 2.63
CA GLY A 55 5.64 6.02 2.86
C GLY A 55 6.00 5.69 4.31
N GLY A 56 6.53 6.65 5.07
CA GLY A 56 6.84 6.51 6.50
C GLY A 56 5.61 6.61 7.42
N PHE A 57 4.44 6.99 6.90
CA PHE A 57 3.22 7.06 7.69
C PHE A 57 2.81 5.67 8.17
N LYS A 58 2.09 5.61 9.28
CA LYS A 58 1.59 4.35 9.83
C LYS A 58 0.16 4.09 9.39
N VAL A 59 -0.11 2.83 9.06
CA VAL A 59 -1.47 2.32 8.80
C VAL A 59 -1.86 1.43 9.95
N LEU A 60 -2.83 1.88 10.76
CA LEU A 60 -3.44 1.11 11.84
C LEU A 60 -4.71 0.45 11.31
N ILE A 61 -4.79 -0.87 11.43
CA ILE A 61 -5.99 -1.62 11.07
C ILE A 61 -6.64 -2.15 12.34
N GLN A 62 -7.92 -1.81 12.51
CA GLN A 62 -8.77 -2.33 13.57
C GLN A 62 -9.97 -3.05 12.96
N GLY A 63 -10.38 -4.13 13.59
CA GLY A 63 -11.46 -4.96 13.11
C GLY A 63 -12.22 -5.63 14.24
N LYS A 64 -13.37 -6.22 13.90
CA LYS A 64 -14.18 -7.03 14.79
C LYS A 64 -14.41 -8.37 14.11
N GLU A 65 -14.30 -9.46 14.86
CA GLU A 65 -14.58 -10.81 14.36
C GLU A 65 -13.74 -11.18 13.11
N ILE A 66 -12.48 -10.72 13.07
CA ILE A 66 -11.57 -11.03 11.96
C ILE A 66 -11.03 -12.46 12.13
N ASP A 67 -11.17 -13.26 11.07
CA ASP A 67 -10.58 -14.59 11.00
C ASP A 67 -9.05 -14.50 10.91
N LYS A 68 -8.37 -14.87 12.00
CA LYS A 68 -6.91 -14.80 12.12
C LYS A 68 -6.18 -15.77 11.17
N ASN A 69 -6.88 -16.74 10.59
CA ASN A 69 -6.32 -17.67 9.61
C ASN A 69 -6.34 -17.11 8.17
N LYS A 70 -6.96 -15.95 7.94
CA LYS A 70 -7.02 -15.28 6.64
C LYS A 70 -6.18 -14.00 6.68
N PRO A 71 -4.87 -14.08 6.41
CA PRO A 71 -4.00 -12.91 6.51
C PRO A 71 -4.40 -11.85 5.48
N LEU A 72 -4.53 -10.60 5.95
CA LEU A 72 -4.83 -9.46 5.09
C LEU A 72 -3.64 -9.15 4.18
N LYS A 73 -3.89 -9.01 2.88
CA LYS A 73 -2.83 -8.78 1.86
C LYS A 73 -1.88 -7.64 2.24
N GLY A 74 -2.42 -6.49 2.67
CA GLY A 74 -1.61 -5.32 3.04
C GLY A 74 -0.80 -5.47 4.34
N LEU A 75 -1.04 -6.52 5.13
CA LEU A 75 -0.32 -6.84 6.35
C LEU A 75 0.65 -8.02 6.20
N ARG A 76 0.79 -8.58 5.00
CA ARG A 76 1.77 -9.64 4.74
C ARG A 76 3.18 -9.04 4.75
N GLU A 77 4.10 -9.70 5.46
CA GLU A 77 5.52 -9.42 5.30
C GLU A 77 5.95 -9.89 3.91
N ASN A 78 6.58 -9.00 3.14
CA ASN A 78 7.19 -9.36 1.86
C ASN A 78 8.49 -10.12 2.18
N ILE A 79 8.43 -11.45 2.22
CA ILE A 79 9.59 -12.35 2.26
C ILE A 79 9.89 -12.81 0.83
#